data_AF-A0A970BMU5-F1
#
_entry.id   AF-A0A970BMU5-F1
#
_cell.length_a   1.000
_cell.length_b   1.000
_cell.length_c   1.000
_cell.angle_alpha   90.00
_cell.angle_beta   90.00
_cell.angle_gamma   90.00
#
_symmetry.space_group_name_H-M   'P 1'
#
loop_
_entity.id
_entity.type
_entity.pdbx_description
1 polymer ?
#
loop_
_entity_poly.entity_id
_entity_poly.type
_entity_poly.pdbx_seq_one_letter_code
_entity_poly.pdbx_strand_id
1 'polypeptide(L)'
;MEIVEPFMKHIDSLVRGSGFIVVYTDQKMNILSTLGDKPVLEKGKETNFIVGANWHEKYVGTNAPCLALIEGKPIQVIGAEHFCQTHHPSTCSAAPIRDPDGNIIGVLDMTGDYTKARLVKKQKKLLMWTRYW
;
A
#
# COMPACT_ATOMS: atom_id res chain seq x y z
N MET A 1 -10.03 -13.21 1.98
CA MET A 1 -10.31 -11.78 2.29
C MET A 1 -10.72 -11.55 3.74
N GLU A 2 -11.44 -12.48 4.39
CA GLU A 2 -11.98 -12.28 5.76
C GLU A 2 -10.95 -11.84 6.81
N ILE A 3 -9.70 -12.30 6.73
CA ILE A 3 -8.66 -11.92 7.71
C ILE A 3 -8.16 -10.49 7.50
N VAL A 4 -8.04 -10.03 6.25
CA VAL A 4 -7.41 -8.75 5.92
C VAL A 4 -8.40 -7.59 6.00
N GLU A 5 -9.68 -7.85 5.73
CA GLU A 5 -10.71 -6.82 5.69
C GLU A 5 -10.85 -6.01 6.99
N PRO A 6 -10.92 -6.61 8.21
CA PRO A 6 -10.98 -5.85 9.45
C PRO A 6 -9.76 -4.94 9.65
N PHE A 7 -8.58 -5.42 9.25
CA PHE A 7 -7.34 -4.67 9.36
C PHE A 7 -7.30 -3.48 8.39
N MET A 8 -7.69 -3.71 7.14
CA MET A 8 -7.85 -2.63 6.16
C MET A 8 -8.83 -1.57 6.65
N LYS A 9 -10.01 -1.97 7.16
CA LYS A 9 -11.01 -1.06 7.72
C LYS A 9 -10.47 -0.26 8.91
N HIS A 10 -9.70 -0.91 9.78
CA HIS A 10 -9.07 -0.22 10.90
C HIS A 10 -8.10 0.87 10.41
N ILE A 11 -7.22 0.55 9.46
CA ILE A 11 -6.26 1.52 8.92
C ILE A 11 -6.97 2.65 8.18
N ASP A 12 -7.95 2.32 7.32
CA ASP A 12 -8.78 3.31 6.63
C ASP A 12 -9.43 4.28 7.62
N SER A 13 -9.97 3.78 8.75
CA SER A 13 -10.54 4.64 9.79
C SER A 13 -9.53 5.63 10.39
N LEU A 14 -8.24 5.24 10.47
CA LEU A 14 -7.17 6.10 10.98
C LEU A 14 -6.74 7.16 9.97
N VAL A 15 -6.94 6.94 8.67
CA VAL A 15 -6.48 7.82 7.59
C VAL A 15 -7.61 8.47 6.79
N ARG A 16 -8.86 8.23 7.17
CA ARG A 16 -10.04 8.89 6.61
C ARG A 16 -9.90 10.41 6.65
N GLY A 17 -10.27 11.07 5.55
CA GLY A 17 -10.15 12.51 5.35
C GLY A 17 -8.73 13.02 5.12
N SER A 18 -7.70 12.14 5.17
CA SER A 18 -6.31 12.57 4.97
C SER A 18 -5.84 12.50 3.51
N GLY A 19 -6.66 11.92 2.63
CA GLY A 19 -6.33 11.76 1.22
C GLY A 19 -5.40 10.59 0.94
N PHE A 20 -5.50 9.52 1.72
CA PHE A 20 -4.77 8.27 1.54
C PHE A 20 -5.71 7.18 1.03
N ILE A 21 -5.12 6.23 0.30
CA ILE A 21 -5.75 4.98 -0.12
C ILE A 21 -5.02 3.83 0.58
N VAL A 22 -5.79 2.86 1.07
CA VAL A 22 -5.31 1.59 1.64
C VAL A 22 -5.59 0.50 0.62
N VAL A 23 -4.58 -0.28 0.27
CA VAL A 23 -4.63 -1.26 -0.80
C VAL A 23 -4.15 -2.60 -0.28
N TYR A 24 -4.81 -3.68 -0.67
CA TYR A 24 -4.36 -5.04 -0.44
C TYR A 24 -4.14 -5.77 -1.75
N THR A 25 -3.02 -6.48 -1.83
CA THR A 25 -2.60 -7.25 -3.00
C THR A 25 -2.34 -8.70 -2.64
N ASP A 26 -2.48 -9.62 -3.60
CA ASP A 26 -1.98 -10.99 -3.46
C ASP A 26 -0.48 -11.10 -3.76
N GLN A 27 0.08 -12.31 -3.62
CA GLN A 27 1.49 -12.61 -3.91
C GLN A 27 1.88 -12.41 -5.39
N LYS A 28 0.90 -12.30 -6.30
CA LYS A 28 1.13 -12.03 -7.73
C LYS A 28 0.98 -10.55 -8.05
N MET A 29 0.82 -9.70 -7.03
CA MET A 29 0.60 -8.26 -7.13
C MET A 29 -0.71 -7.86 -7.77
N ASN A 30 -1.73 -8.72 -7.77
CA ASN A 30 -3.08 -8.32 -8.13
C ASN A 30 -3.71 -7.54 -6.98
N ILE A 31 -4.26 -6.37 -7.27
CA ILE A 31 -5.02 -5.59 -6.28
C ILE A 31 -6.36 -6.29 -6.05
N LEU A 32 -6.58 -6.73 -4.81
CA LEU A 32 -7.80 -7.42 -4.41
C LEU A 32 -8.79 -6.49 -3.69
N SER A 33 -8.31 -5.43 -3.05
CA SER A 33 -9.16 -4.48 -2.33
C SER A 33 -8.51 -3.10 -2.23
N THR A 34 -9.35 -2.07 -2.23
CA THR A 34 -8.97 -0.67 -2.05
C THR A 34 -9.97 0.03 -1.12
N LEU A 35 -9.48 0.77 -0.13
CA LEU A 35 -10.28 1.63 0.74
C LEU A 35 -9.71 3.05 0.74
N GLY A 36 -10.58 4.05 0.80
CA GLY A 36 -10.19 5.45 0.86
C GLY A 36 -11.36 6.38 0.58
N ASP A 37 -11.13 7.69 0.72
CA ASP A 37 -12.14 8.68 0.39
C ASP A 37 -12.37 8.72 -1.13
N LYS A 38 -13.62 8.98 -1.54
CA LYS A 38 -14.01 9.00 -2.97
C LYS A 38 -13.04 9.79 -3.87
N PRO A 39 -12.58 11.01 -3.53
CA PRO A 39 -11.65 11.75 -4.38
C PRO A 39 -10.30 11.05 -4.59
N VAL A 40 -9.82 10.31 -3.58
CA VAL A 40 -8.55 9.56 -3.67
C VAL A 40 -8.71 8.32 -4.53
N LEU A 41 -9.84 7.62 -4.38
CA LEU A 41 -10.16 6.45 -5.21
C LEU A 41 -10.31 6.85 -6.68
N GLU A 42 -10.94 7.99 -6.98
CA GLU A 42 -11.01 8.51 -8.35
C GLU A 42 -9.62 8.83 -8.90
N LYS A 43 -8.75 9.48 -8.13
CA LYS A 43 -7.35 9.72 -8.53
C LYS A 43 -6.57 8.42 -8.77
N GLY A 44 -6.84 7.38 -7.98
CA GLY A 44 -6.26 6.04 -8.17
C GLY A 44 -6.58 5.46 -9.55
N LYS A 45 -7.77 5.72 -10.11
CA LYS A 45 -8.15 5.24 -11.45
C LYS A 45 -7.26 5.83 -12.55
N GLU A 46 -6.80 7.07 -12.40
CA GLU A 46 -5.93 7.74 -13.37
C GLU A 46 -4.57 7.04 -13.54
N THR A 47 -4.13 6.29 -12.52
CA THR A 47 -2.87 5.54 -12.51
C THR A 47 -3.08 4.02 -12.55
N ASN A 48 -4.31 3.56 -12.79
CA ASN A 48 -4.69 2.15 -12.73
C ASN A 48 -4.44 1.50 -11.35
N PHE A 49 -4.49 2.28 -10.26
CA PHE A 49 -4.39 1.79 -8.89
C PHE A 49 -5.76 1.37 -8.35
N ILE A 50 -6.31 0.32 -8.97
CA ILE A 50 -7.70 -0.13 -8.79
C ILE A 50 -7.75 -1.65 -8.61
N VAL A 51 -8.85 -2.14 -8.03
CA VAL A 51 -9.12 -3.59 -7.92
C VAL A 51 -9.06 -4.26 -9.30
N GLY A 52 -8.35 -5.39 -9.37
CA GLY A 52 -8.13 -6.15 -10.60
C GLY A 52 -6.87 -5.76 -11.38
N ALA A 53 -6.27 -4.60 -11.10
CA ALA A 53 -4.99 -4.24 -11.71
C ALA A 53 -3.84 -5.07 -11.14
N ASN A 54 -2.86 -5.39 -11.98
CA ASN A 54 -1.63 -6.05 -11.56
C ASN A 54 -0.48 -5.04 -11.43
N TRP A 55 0.04 -4.90 -10.23
CA TRP A 55 1.06 -3.91 -9.87
C TRP A 55 2.46 -4.49 -9.74
N HIS A 56 2.70 -5.63 -10.38
CA HIS A 56 4.03 -6.24 -10.40
C HIS A 56 5.06 -5.29 -11.02
N GLU A 57 6.27 -5.29 -10.46
CA GLU A 57 7.39 -4.47 -10.89
C GLU A 57 7.67 -4.53 -12.41
N LYS A 58 7.48 -5.68 -13.07
CA LYS A 58 7.68 -5.82 -14.53
C LYS A 58 6.72 -4.98 -15.38
N TYR A 59 5.58 -4.54 -14.81
CA TYR A 59 4.58 -3.72 -15.51
C TYR A 59 4.63 -2.25 -15.07
N VAL A 60 4.89 -2.01 -13.79
CA VAL A 60 4.74 -0.68 -13.17
C VAL A 60 6.09 -0.05 -12.77
N GLY A 61 7.18 -0.82 -12.85
CA GLY A 61 8.47 -0.45 -12.26
C GLY A 61 8.46 -0.55 -10.74
N THR A 62 9.60 -0.24 -10.13
CA THR A 62 9.81 -0.31 -8.69
C THR A 62 8.74 0.48 -7.92
N ASN A 63 8.04 -0.20 -7.03
CA ASN A 63 6.97 0.34 -6.19
C ASN A 63 7.00 -0.32 -4.79
N ALA A 64 6.46 0.38 -3.78
CA ALA A 64 6.53 -0.09 -2.39
C ALA A 64 5.91 -1.48 -2.17
N PRO A 65 4.71 -1.80 -2.72
CA PRO A 65 4.14 -3.14 -2.57
C PRO A 65 5.05 -4.26 -3.06
N CYS A 66 5.65 -4.11 -4.25
CA CYS A 66 6.59 -5.09 -4.80
C CYS A 66 7.83 -5.24 -3.93
N LEU A 67 8.43 -4.13 -3.50
CA LEU A 67 9.61 -4.18 -2.65
C LEU A 67 9.31 -4.87 -1.31
N ALA A 68 8.17 -4.59 -0.69
CA ALA A 68 7.77 -5.22 0.56
C ALA A 68 7.55 -6.74 0.40
N LEU A 69 7.01 -7.19 -0.74
CA LEU A 69 6.86 -8.60 -1.07
C LEU A 69 8.24 -9.28 -1.24
N ILE A 70 9.14 -8.67 -2.02
CA ILE A 70 10.47 -9.21 -2.34
C ILE A 70 11.36 -9.26 -1.09
N GLU A 71 11.40 -8.16 -0.34
CA GLU A 71 12.26 -8.03 0.85
C GLU A 71 11.67 -8.74 2.07
N GLY A 72 10.39 -9.12 2.02
CA GLY A 72 9.68 -9.75 3.11
C GLY A 72 9.61 -8.90 4.38
N LYS A 73 9.73 -7.59 4.26
CA LYS A 73 9.74 -6.64 5.38
C LYS A 73 8.97 -5.36 5.02
N PRO A 74 8.60 -4.55 6.02
CA PRO A 74 7.94 -3.28 5.78
C PRO A 74 8.86 -2.28 5.05
N ILE A 75 8.36 -1.65 3.98
CA ILE A 75 9.09 -0.73 3.09
C ILE A 75 8.34 0.59 2.94
N GLN A 76 9.09 1.68 2.83
CA GLN A 76 8.58 3.00 2.45
C GLN A 76 9.26 3.43 1.15
N VAL A 77 8.47 4.01 0.24
CA VAL A 77 8.95 4.60 -1.02
C VAL A 77 8.32 5.99 -1.16
N ILE A 78 9.12 6.99 -1.47
CA ILE A 78 8.71 8.39 -1.55
C ILE A 78 9.24 9.02 -2.83
N GLY A 79 8.34 9.68 -3.57
CA GLY A 79 8.73 10.53 -4.67
C GLY A 79 9.56 9.80 -5.73
N ALA A 80 10.77 10.30 -5.97
CA ALA A 80 11.69 9.80 -6.99
C ALA A 80 12.26 8.40 -6.70
N GLU A 81 12.01 7.83 -5.52
CA GLU A 81 12.30 6.42 -5.25
C GLU A 81 11.37 5.49 -6.04
N HIS A 82 10.22 5.98 -6.52
CA HIS A 82 9.43 5.28 -7.53
C HIS A 82 10.13 5.37 -8.89
N PHE A 83 10.21 4.22 -9.57
CA PHE A 83 10.78 4.18 -10.91
C PHE A 83 9.98 5.04 -11.91
N CYS A 84 8.65 4.94 -11.89
CA CYS A 84 7.78 5.72 -12.77
C CYS A 84 7.58 7.16 -12.28
N GLN A 85 7.86 8.13 -13.15
CA GLN A 85 7.71 9.57 -12.85
C GLN A 85 6.28 9.97 -12.50
N THR A 86 5.28 9.29 -13.08
CA THR A 86 3.86 9.50 -12.76
C THR A 86 3.53 9.23 -11.30
N HIS A 87 4.38 8.49 -10.57
CA HIS A 87 4.21 8.18 -9.15
C HIS A 87 5.07 9.05 -8.22
N HIS A 88 5.87 9.98 -8.75
CA HIS A 88 6.66 10.91 -7.95
C HIS A 88 5.84 11.84 -7.03
N PRO A 89 4.55 12.13 -7.31
CA PRO A 89 3.70 12.82 -6.34
C PRO A 89 3.30 11.96 -5.11
N SER A 90 3.65 10.68 -5.08
CA SER A 90 3.18 9.73 -4.07
C SER A 90 4.22 9.42 -2.98
N THR A 91 3.71 9.13 -1.79
CA THR A 91 4.40 8.39 -0.73
C THR A 91 3.63 7.11 -0.45
N CYS A 92 4.35 6.00 -0.39
CA CYS A 92 3.80 4.66 -0.22
C CYS A 92 4.45 4.00 0.99
N SER A 93 3.67 3.25 1.76
CA SER A 93 4.17 2.44 2.87
C SER A 93 3.50 1.08 2.81
N ALA A 94 4.31 0.07 2.54
CA ALA A 94 3.86 -1.28 2.29
C ALA A 94 4.43 -2.24 3.33
N ALA A 95 3.66 -3.25 3.69
CA ALA A 95 4.10 -4.31 4.57
C ALA A 95 3.49 -5.66 4.18
N PRO A 96 4.27 -6.74 4.22
CA PRO A 96 3.77 -8.07 3.91
C PRO A 96 2.76 -8.53 4.97
N ILE A 97 1.75 -9.26 4.53
CA ILE A 97 0.82 -9.99 5.39
C ILE A 97 1.21 -11.45 5.36
N ARG A 98 1.35 -12.07 6.54
CA ARG A 98 1.76 -13.46 6.69
C ARG A 98 0.62 -14.35 7.18
N ASP A 99 0.62 -15.60 6.75
CA ASP A 99 -0.19 -16.65 7.38
C ASP A 99 0.47 -17.15 8.69
N PRO A 100 -0.20 -18.01 9.49
CA PRO A 100 0.37 -18.54 10.72
C PRO A 100 1.66 -19.36 10.56
N ASP A 101 1.93 -19.87 9.35
CA ASP A 101 3.15 -20.60 9.02
C ASP A 101 4.30 -19.64 8.62
N GLY A 102 4.02 -18.34 8.57
CA GLY A 102 4.97 -17.29 8.22
C GLY A 102 5.09 -17.01 6.73
N ASN A 103 4.30 -17.65 5.87
CA ASN A 103 4.32 -17.39 4.43
C ASN A 103 3.66 -16.05 4.13
N ILE A 104 4.26 -15.24 3.26
CA ILE A 104 3.64 -13.98 2.82
C ILE A 104 2.46 -14.33 1.90
N ILE A 105 1.24 -13.97 2.27
CA ILE A 105 0.02 -14.21 1.49
C ILE A 105 -0.44 -12.99 0.68
N GLY A 106 0.24 -11.86 0.86
CA GLY A 106 -0.07 -10.62 0.17
C GLY A 106 0.66 -9.44 0.77
N VAL A 107 0.39 -8.25 0.26
CA VAL A 107 0.95 -7.00 0.76
C VAL A 107 -0.15 -5.99 0.99
N LEU A 108 -0.10 -5.37 2.16
CA LEU A 108 -0.88 -4.19 2.46
C LEU A 108 -0.05 -2.95 2.15
N ASP A 109 -0.63 -1.99 1.43
CA ASP A 109 -0.03 -0.72 1.10
C ASP A 109 -0.93 0.45 1.50
N MET A 110 -0.29 1.56 1.83
CA MET A 110 -0.94 2.82 2.11
C MET A 110 -0.25 3.92 1.31
N THR A 111 -0.97 4.46 0.33
CA THR A 111 -0.48 5.45 -0.61
C THR A 111 -1.18 6.78 -0.43
N GLY A 112 -0.44 7.88 -0.52
CA GLY A 112 -0.98 9.24 -0.46
C GLY A 112 -0.04 10.25 -1.09
N ASP A 113 -0.42 11.52 -1.07
CA ASP A 113 0.43 12.60 -1.59
C ASP A 113 1.61 12.88 -0.65
N TYR A 114 2.84 12.90 -1.17
CA TYR A 114 4.05 13.07 -0.34
C TYR A 114 4.10 14.44 0.36
N THR A 115 3.41 15.45 -0.17
CA THR A 115 3.37 16.80 0.42
C THR A 115 2.56 16.84 1.71
N LYS A 116 1.72 15.82 1.99
CA LYS A 116 0.92 15.70 3.21
C LYS A 116 1.74 15.15 4.39
N ALA A 117 2.93 15.72 4.59
CA ALA A 117 4.05 15.31 5.46
C ALA A 117 3.72 15.03 6.94
N ARG A 118 2.52 15.36 7.43
CA ARG A 118 2.11 15.15 8.84
C ARG A 118 1.91 13.67 9.21
N LEU A 119 1.93 12.76 8.23
CA LEU A 119 1.49 11.35 8.39
C LEU A 119 2.62 10.30 8.38
N VAL A 120 3.90 10.73 8.25
CA VAL A 120 5.08 9.86 8.41
C VAL A 120 5.05 9.12 9.76
N LYS A 121 4.45 9.71 10.81
CA LYS A 121 4.24 9.04 12.11
C LYS A 121 3.21 7.90 12.06
N LYS A 122 2.15 8.00 11.23
CA LYS A 122 1.15 6.93 11.05
C LYS A 122 1.67 5.82 10.15
N GLN A 123 2.45 6.16 9.12
CA GLN A 123 3.19 5.20 8.29
C GLN A 123 4.18 4.39 9.13
N LYS A 124 4.97 5.03 10.02
CA LYS A 124 5.80 4.31 11.00
C LYS A 124 4.99 3.37 11.90
N LYS A 125 3.74 3.70 12.24
CA LYS A 125 2.86 2.83 13.04
C LYS A 125 2.49 1.56 12.27
N LEU A 126 2.20 1.66 10.97
CA LEU A 126 2.00 0.50 10.08
C LEU A 126 3.24 -0.40 10.01
N LEU A 127 4.43 0.22 9.82
CA LEU A 127 5.71 -0.48 9.77
C LEU A 127 6.10 -1.10 11.12
N MET A 128 5.70 -0.51 12.25
CA MET A 128 5.91 -1.07 13.59
C MET A 128 4.93 -2.20 13.92
N TRP A 129 3.69 -2.13 13.45
CA TRP A 129 2.68 -3.16 13.70
C TRP A 129 2.95 -4.47 12.97
N THR A 130 3.53 -4.42 11.78
CA THR A 130 3.90 -5.60 10.97
C THR A 130 5.23 -6.23 11.36
N ARG A 131 5.92 -5.70 12.38
CA ARG A 131 7.13 -6.30 12.94
C ARG A 131 6.87 -7.42 13.96
N TYR A 132 5.62 -7.57 14.41
CA TYR A 132 5.23 -8.49 15.49
C TYR A 132 4.28 -9.61 15.03
N TRP A 133 4.08 -9.75 13.71
CA TRP A 133 3.27 -10.80 13.08
C TRP A 133 4.04 -11.38 11.89
#